data_AF-A0A4V2BJN0-F1
#
_entry.id   AF-A0A4V2BJN0-F1
#
_cell.length_a   1.000
_cell.length_b   1.000
_cell.length_c   1.000
_cell.angle_alpha   90.00
_cell.angle_beta   90.00
_cell.angle_gamma   90.00
#
_symmetry.space_group_name_H-M   'P 1'
#
loop_
_entity.id
_entity.type
_entity.pdbx_description
1 polymer ?
#
loop_
_entity_poly.entity_id
_entity_poly.type
_entity_poly.pdbx_seq_one_letter_code
_entity_poly.pdbx_strand_id
1 'polypeptide(L)'
;MLTAAMSEPITETTSAEVDAATDRALAKCAAAGDMAAFESIYRRHAGRVHGVIVRLVGGHGMRAEDLTQEAFVRAWQALPKFRHESALSTWLHRLAVTTALMELRSRRTGPRFDDEEALDHVGTADSAGHGAALSMDLERAVATLPARARAVLVLHDVEGWKHEEIANELGMAVGSSKAQLHRARRLLRGRLGGEA
;
A
#
# COMPACT_ATOMS: atom_id res chain seq x y z
N MET A 1 -15.45 -31.30 53.77
CA MET A 1 -14.80 -30.04 53.36
C MET A 1 -13.74 -30.36 52.33
N LEU A 2 -13.95 -29.99 51.06
CA LEU A 2 -12.88 -29.44 50.22
C LEU A 2 -13.53 -28.79 48.98
N THR A 3 -13.35 -27.48 48.90
CA THR A 3 -13.91 -26.58 47.89
C THR A 3 -13.08 -26.69 46.61
N ALA A 4 -13.68 -27.16 45.51
CA ALA A 4 -13.05 -27.13 44.20
C ALA A 4 -13.14 -25.69 43.65
N ALA A 5 -12.02 -24.97 43.73
CA ALA A 5 -11.86 -23.70 43.04
C ALA A 5 -11.86 -23.96 41.52
N MET A 6 -12.94 -23.56 40.85
CA MET A 6 -12.96 -23.41 39.41
C MET A 6 -12.05 -22.24 39.05
N SER A 7 -10.84 -22.52 38.56
CA SER A 7 -10.03 -21.53 37.87
C SER A 7 -10.70 -21.22 36.54
N GLU A 8 -11.33 -20.06 36.44
CA GLU A 8 -11.74 -19.47 35.17
C GLU A 8 -10.49 -19.22 34.31
N PRO A 9 -10.50 -19.56 33.01
CA PRO A 9 -9.41 -19.24 32.12
C PRO A 9 -9.40 -17.74 31.87
N ILE A 10 -8.32 -17.06 32.27
CA ILE A 10 -8.08 -15.66 31.94
C ILE A 10 -7.77 -15.61 30.44
N THR A 11 -8.72 -15.16 29.64
CA THR A 11 -8.54 -14.98 28.19
C THR A 11 -7.54 -13.86 27.96
N GLU A 12 -6.30 -14.20 27.57
CA GLU A 12 -5.32 -13.25 27.06
C GLU A 12 -5.82 -12.70 25.72
N THR A 13 -6.56 -11.60 25.77
CA THR A 13 -6.93 -10.84 24.56
C THR A 13 -5.65 -10.42 23.85
N THR A 14 -5.48 -10.87 22.61
CA THR A 14 -4.25 -10.62 21.86
C THR A 14 -4.16 -9.13 21.48
N SER A 15 -2.96 -8.53 21.45
CA SER A 15 -2.75 -7.12 21.08
C SER A 15 -3.45 -6.71 19.78
N ALA A 16 -3.53 -7.62 18.80
CA ALA A 16 -4.22 -7.39 17.52
C ALA A 16 -5.76 -7.24 17.67
N GLU A 17 -6.38 -7.96 18.62
CA GLU A 17 -7.81 -7.86 18.89
C GLU A 17 -8.14 -6.53 19.59
N VAL A 18 -7.28 -6.11 20.52
CA VAL A 18 -7.37 -4.79 21.17
C VAL A 18 -7.23 -3.67 20.15
N ASP A 19 -6.29 -3.78 19.21
CA ASP A 19 -6.11 -2.80 18.14
C ASP A 19 -7.31 -2.75 17.20
N ALA A 20 -7.88 -3.90 16.83
CA ALA A 20 -9.07 -3.96 15.98
C ALA A 20 -10.32 -3.39 16.68
N ALA A 21 -10.47 -3.63 17.98
CA ALA A 21 -11.55 -3.06 18.79
C ALA A 21 -11.40 -1.53 18.91
N THR A 22 -10.18 -1.07 19.15
CA THR A 22 -9.83 0.36 19.22
C THR A 22 -10.13 1.05 17.89
N ASP A 23 -9.65 0.50 16.78
CA ASP A 23 -9.91 1.03 15.42
C ASP A 23 -11.41 1.11 15.14
N ARG A 24 -12.19 0.11 15.56
CA ARG A 24 -13.65 0.10 15.39
C ARG A 24 -14.33 1.20 16.21
N ALA A 25 -13.89 1.44 17.43
CA ALA A 25 -14.41 2.52 18.27
C ALA A 25 -14.11 3.89 17.66
N LEU A 26 -12.85 4.12 17.26
CA LEU A 26 -12.44 5.35 16.59
C LEU A 26 -13.23 5.59 15.29
N ALA A 27 -13.42 4.55 14.47
CA ALA A 27 -14.18 4.65 13.23
C ALA A 27 -15.64 5.09 13.47
N LYS A 28 -16.30 4.59 14.52
CA LYS A 28 -17.66 5.00 14.89
C LYS A 28 -17.74 6.46 15.32
N CYS A 29 -16.83 6.91 16.18
CA CYS A 29 -16.76 8.30 16.64
C CYS A 29 -16.48 9.25 15.46
N ALA A 30 -15.49 8.92 14.65
CA ALA A 30 -15.13 9.71 13.48
C ALA A 30 -16.25 9.75 12.42
N ALA A 31 -16.99 8.65 12.23
CA ALA A 31 -18.17 8.63 11.37
C ALA A 31 -19.30 9.56 11.85
N ALA A 32 -19.36 9.86 13.15
CA ALA A 32 -20.27 10.84 13.75
C ALA A 32 -19.74 12.28 13.72
N GLY A 33 -18.56 12.52 13.14
CA GLY A 33 -17.95 13.85 13.01
C GLY A 33 -16.89 14.18 14.06
N ASP A 34 -16.46 13.22 14.89
CA ASP A 34 -15.38 13.44 15.85
C ASP A 34 -14.01 13.55 15.15
N MET A 35 -13.50 14.77 15.08
CA MET A 35 -12.21 15.10 14.48
C MET A 35 -11.02 14.49 15.23
N ALA A 36 -11.09 14.40 16.57
CA ALA A 36 -9.99 13.85 17.38
C ALA A 36 -9.90 12.32 17.21
N ALA A 37 -11.06 11.66 17.06
CA ALA A 37 -11.11 10.25 16.70
C ALA A 37 -10.46 10.00 15.32
N PHE A 38 -10.75 10.86 14.34
CA PHE A 38 -10.16 10.73 13.01
C PHE A 38 -8.66 11.05 12.99
N GLU A 39 -8.21 12.03 13.75
CA GLU A 39 -6.78 12.29 13.94
C GLU A 39 -6.06 11.06 14.51
N SER A 40 -6.68 10.37 15.46
CA SER A 40 -6.14 9.13 16.03
C SER A 40 -6.05 8.01 14.97
N ILE A 41 -7.05 7.88 14.10
CA ILE A 41 -7.00 6.98 12.94
C ILE A 41 -5.83 7.36 12.02
N TYR A 42 -5.69 8.65 11.69
CA TYR A 42 -4.61 9.14 10.85
C TYR A 42 -3.24 8.77 11.43
N ARG A 43 -2.97 9.10 12.69
CA ARG A 43 -1.68 8.80 13.34
C ARG A 43 -1.36 7.29 13.37
N ARG A 44 -2.37 6.44 13.58
CA ARG A 44 -2.21 4.97 13.62
C ARG A 44 -1.92 4.37 12.24
N HIS A 45 -2.51 4.90 11.18
CA HIS A 45 -2.53 4.24 9.87
C HIS A 45 -1.73 4.95 8.77
N ALA A 46 -1.34 6.20 8.97
CA ALA A 46 -0.68 7.02 7.94
C ALA A 46 0.60 6.40 7.39
N GLY A 47 1.44 5.79 8.24
CA GLY A 47 2.67 5.13 7.78
C GLY A 47 2.41 4.00 6.78
N ARG A 48 1.39 3.16 7.03
CA ARG A 48 1.03 2.05 6.12
C ARG A 48 0.41 2.55 4.83
N VAL A 49 -0.51 3.52 4.92
CA VAL A 49 -1.15 4.18 3.77
C VAL A 49 -0.09 4.85 2.89
N HIS A 50 0.82 5.60 3.50
CA HIS A 50 1.91 6.26 2.79
C HIS A 50 2.85 5.26 2.12
N GLY A 51 3.21 4.17 2.83
CA GLY A 51 4.11 3.14 2.30
C GLY A 51 3.59 2.49 1.02
N VAL A 52 2.31 2.10 0.95
CA VAL A 52 1.75 1.52 -0.29
C VAL A 52 1.70 2.55 -1.42
N ILE A 53 1.37 3.80 -1.12
CA ILE A 53 1.33 4.88 -2.12
C ILE A 53 2.73 5.11 -2.70
N VAL A 54 3.75 5.25 -1.86
CA VAL A 54 5.16 5.41 -2.27
C VAL A 54 5.60 4.30 -3.23
N ARG A 55 5.28 3.04 -2.90
CA ARG A 55 5.65 1.89 -3.74
C ARG A 55 4.96 1.94 -5.11
N LEU A 56 3.70 2.34 -5.16
CA LEU A 56 2.95 2.44 -6.42
C LEU A 56 3.45 3.61 -7.28
N VAL A 57 3.67 4.78 -6.69
CA VAL A 57 4.08 5.98 -7.45
C VAL A 57 5.58 6.03 -7.76
N GLY A 58 6.39 5.22 -7.08
CA GLY A 58 7.81 5.02 -7.41
C GLY A 58 8.78 5.95 -6.70
N GLY A 59 8.50 6.37 -5.48
CA GLY A 59 9.47 7.10 -4.66
C GLY A 59 8.86 7.99 -3.58
N HIS A 60 9.76 8.49 -2.72
CA HIS A 60 9.47 9.42 -1.64
C HIS A 60 9.58 10.85 -2.17
N GLY A 61 8.44 11.51 -2.38
CA GLY A 61 8.41 12.92 -2.77
C GLY A 61 7.06 13.54 -2.47
N MET A 62 6.95 14.85 -2.65
CA MET A 62 5.75 15.65 -2.35
C MET A 62 4.46 15.02 -2.90
N ARG A 63 4.52 14.38 -4.08
CA ARG A 63 3.33 13.74 -4.66
C ARG A 63 2.80 12.56 -3.83
N ALA A 64 3.66 11.76 -3.22
CA ALA A 64 3.22 10.64 -2.39
C ALA A 64 2.54 11.16 -1.11
N GLU A 65 3.04 12.26 -0.56
CA GLU A 65 2.44 12.95 0.58
C GLU A 65 1.06 13.51 0.22
N ASP A 66 0.94 14.22 -0.92
CA ASP A 66 -0.33 14.74 -1.42
C ASP A 66 -1.36 13.61 -1.58
N LEU A 67 -0.97 12.49 -2.19
CA LEU A 67 -1.86 11.35 -2.39
C LEU A 67 -2.24 10.66 -1.08
N THR A 68 -1.34 10.68 -0.09
CA THR A 68 -1.64 10.19 1.26
C THR A 68 -2.71 11.05 1.89
N GLN A 69 -2.55 12.38 1.83
CA GLN A 69 -3.56 13.32 2.33
C GLN A 69 -4.89 13.14 1.60
N GLU A 70 -4.88 13.07 0.27
CA GLU A 70 -6.07 12.83 -0.56
C GLU A 70 -6.77 11.52 -0.18
N ALA A 71 -6.02 10.44 0.08
CA ALA A 71 -6.60 9.17 0.53
C ALA A 71 -7.31 9.32 1.88
N PHE A 72 -6.77 10.10 2.82
CA PHE A 72 -7.42 10.38 4.09
C PHE A 72 -8.60 11.36 3.97
N VAL A 73 -8.55 12.34 3.07
CA VAL A 73 -9.72 13.20 2.77
C VAL A 73 -10.88 12.33 2.26
N ARG A 74 -10.60 11.41 1.33
CA ARG A 74 -11.59 10.44 0.84
C ARG A 74 -12.07 9.50 1.94
N ALA A 75 -11.16 9.06 2.81
CA ALA A 75 -11.52 8.26 3.97
C ALA A 75 -12.52 9.00 4.86
N TRP A 76 -12.23 10.25 5.24
CA TRP A 76 -13.16 11.08 6.03
C TRP A 76 -14.55 11.17 5.40
N GLN A 77 -14.61 11.46 4.09
CA GLN A 77 -15.88 11.57 3.35
C GLN A 77 -16.65 10.24 3.24
N ALA A 78 -15.94 9.12 3.14
CA ALA A 78 -16.53 7.79 2.96
C ALA A 78 -16.80 7.06 4.28
N LEU A 79 -16.19 7.49 5.39
CA LEU A 79 -16.26 6.81 6.68
C LEU A 79 -17.70 6.63 7.21
N PRO A 80 -18.63 7.59 7.06
CA PRO A 80 -20.03 7.38 7.46
C PRO A 80 -20.72 6.21 6.74
N LYS A 81 -20.23 5.82 5.57
CA LYS A 81 -20.75 4.70 4.77
C LYS A 81 -19.97 3.40 4.99
N PHE A 82 -18.96 3.40 5.84
CA PHE A 82 -18.16 2.22 6.13
C PHE A 82 -18.98 1.19 6.90
N ARG A 83 -19.18 0.00 6.32
CA ARG A 83 -20.06 -1.05 6.87
C ARG A 83 -19.42 -1.91 7.96
N HIS A 84 -18.13 -1.73 8.24
CA HIS A 84 -17.38 -2.51 9.25
C HIS A 84 -17.33 -4.03 9.00
N GLU A 85 -17.56 -4.47 7.76
CA GLU A 85 -17.44 -5.86 7.28
C GLU A 85 -15.96 -6.29 7.08
N SER A 86 -15.04 -5.34 7.12
CA SER A 86 -13.59 -5.56 7.07
C SER A 86 -12.89 -4.74 8.15
N ALA A 87 -11.62 -5.03 8.42
CA ALA A 87 -10.82 -4.18 9.30
C ALA A 87 -10.67 -2.78 8.70
N LEU A 88 -10.63 -1.76 9.56
CA LEU A 88 -10.42 -0.36 9.16
C LEU A 88 -9.14 -0.22 8.34
N SER A 89 -8.07 -0.89 8.77
CA SER A 89 -6.78 -0.93 8.08
C SER A 89 -6.89 -1.46 6.64
N THR A 90 -7.66 -2.53 6.42
CA THR A 90 -7.91 -3.10 5.08
C THR A 90 -8.68 -2.11 4.20
N TRP A 91 -9.66 -1.42 4.76
CA TRP A 91 -10.46 -0.43 4.04
C TRP A 91 -9.65 0.83 3.66
N LEU A 92 -8.85 1.36 4.60
CA LEU A 92 -7.92 2.46 4.34
C LEU A 92 -6.88 2.07 3.30
N HIS A 93 -6.36 0.85 3.38
CA HIS A 93 -5.41 0.32 2.42
C HIS A 93 -6.00 0.29 1.00
N ARG A 94 -7.25 -0.17 0.85
CA ARG A 94 -7.96 -0.13 -0.44
C ARG A 94 -8.10 1.30 -0.98
N LEU A 95 -8.49 2.26 -0.14
CA LEU A 95 -8.59 3.67 -0.54
C LEU A 95 -7.24 4.23 -1.00
N ALA A 96 -6.15 3.87 -0.31
CA ALA A 96 -4.80 4.27 -0.68
C ALA A 96 -4.41 3.74 -2.07
N VAL A 97 -4.61 2.43 -2.30
CA VAL A 97 -4.34 1.79 -3.60
C VAL A 97 -5.17 2.42 -4.70
N THR A 98 -6.48 2.55 -4.52
CA THR A 98 -7.37 3.19 -5.50
C THR A 98 -6.93 4.62 -5.82
N THR A 99 -6.52 5.40 -4.82
CA THR A 99 -6.05 6.77 -5.00
C THR A 99 -4.76 6.84 -5.81
N ALA A 100 -3.79 5.96 -5.52
CA ALA A 100 -2.55 5.86 -6.30
C ALA A 100 -2.79 5.39 -7.75
N LEU A 101 -3.74 4.48 -7.98
CA LEU A 101 -4.05 3.99 -9.32
C LEU A 101 -4.80 5.01 -10.16
N MET A 102 -5.66 5.84 -9.55
CA MET A 102 -6.28 7.00 -10.22
C MET A 102 -5.23 7.99 -10.70
N GLU A 103 -4.22 8.30 -9.88
CA GLU A 103 -3.10 9.16 -10.28
C GLU A 103 -2.34 8.56 -11.48
N LEU A 104 -2.01 7.27 -11.42
CA LEU A 104 -1.28 6.59 -12.49
C LEU A 104 -2.06 6.60 -13.81
N ARG A 105 -3.40 6.49 -13.75
CA ARG A 105 -4.28 6.64 -14.91
C ARG A 105 -4.34 8.07 -15.44
N SER A 106 -4.44 9.07 -14.55
CA SER A 106 -4.49 10.49 -14.96
C SER A 106 -3.25 10.90 -15.75
N ARG A 107 -2.07 10.43 -15.31
CA ARG A 107 -0.80 10.66 -16.03
C ARG A 107 -0.77 10.08 -17.44
N ARG A 108 -1.54 9.02 -17.71
CA ARG A 108 -1.65 8.39 -19.04
C ARG A 108 -2.33 9.29 -20.07
N THR A 109 -3.22 10.18 -19.63
CA THR A 109 -3.98 11.07 -20.54
C THR A 109 -3.22 12.37 -20.85
N GLY A 110 -2.01 12.56 -20.30
CA GLY A 110 -1.13 13.69 -20.62
C GLY A 110 -0.15 13.41 -21.78
N PRO A 111 0.49 14.43 -22.38
CA PRO A 111 1.24 14.32 -23.65
C PRO A 111 2.55 13.51 -23.62
N ARG A 112 2.80 12.65 -22.62
CA ARG A 112 4.14 12.10 -22.34
C ARG A 112 4.18 10.65 -21.83
N PHE A 113 3.12 9.87 -22.02
CA PHE A 113 3.08 8.48 -21.57
C PHE A 113 2.99 7.44 -22.69
N ASP A 114 3.23 7.88 -23.92
CA ASP A 114 3.51 7.02 -25.06
C ASP A 114 4.97 7.18 -25.48
N ASP A 115 5.88 6.98 -24.52
CA ASP A 115 7.27 6.66 -24.83
C ASP A 115 7.62 5.38 -24.08
N GLU A 116 7.65 4.31 -24.86
CA GLU A 116 8.10 2.97 -24.50
C GLU A 116 9.62 2.93 -24.16
N GLU A 117 10.31 4.07 -24.27
CA GLU A 117 11.74 4.25 -24.05
C GLU A 117 12.03 5.56 -23.29
N ALA A 118 11.95 5.52 -21.96
CA ALA A 118 12.66 6.49 -21.13
C ALA A 118 13.58 5.72 -20.19
N LEU A 119 14.73 5.30 -20.74
CA LEU A 119 15.94 5.11 -19.98
C LEU A 119 16.31 6.47 -19.38
N ASP A 120 16.20 6.61 -18.07
CA ASP A 120 17.22 7.22 -17.20
C ASP A 120 16.62 7.74 -15.89
N HIS A 121 17.07 7.13 -14.80
CA HIS A 121 17.69 7.88 -13.71
C HIS A 121 18.67 6.94 -13.01
N VAL A 122 19.95 7.16 -13.24
CA VAL A 122 21.05 6.54 -12.51
C VAL A 122 21.03 7.12 -11.10
N GLY A 123 20.59 6.33 -10.13
CA GLY A 123 20.82 6.58 -8.71
C GLY A 123 21.82 5.56 -8.20
N THR A 124 23.10 5.91 -8.18
CA THR A 124 24.14 5.12 -7.52
C THR A 124 23.85 5.08 -6.02
N ALA A 125 23.75 3.86 -5.47
CA ALA A 125 23.48 3.65 -4.06
C ALA A 125 24.76 3.19 -3.35
N ASP A 126 25.14 3.95 -2.33
CA ASP A 126 26.20 3.63 -1.37
C ASP A 126 25.64 2.68 -0.28
N SER A 127 26.39 1.63 0.04
CA SER A 127 25.91 0.47 0.83
C SER A 127 26.22 0.60 2.32
N ALA A 128 25.21 0.58 3.19
CA ALA A 128 25.41 0.41 4.64
C ALA A 128 24.25 -0.33 5.35
N GLY A 129 24.53 -1.53 5.90
CA GLY A 129 23.76 -2.20 6.97
C GLY A 129 22.88 -3.41 6.57
N HIS A 130 23.46 -4.61 6.45
CA HIS A 130 22.92 -5.83 5.81
C HIS A 130 21.41 -6.18 5.88
N GLY A 131 20.67 -5.90 6.96
CA GLY A 131 19.22 -6.19 7.04
C GLY A 131 18.33 -5.05 6.56
N ALA A 132 18.51 -3.86 7.15
CA ALA A 132 17.81 -2.65 6.74
C ALA A 132 18.27 -2.17 5.36
N ALA A 133 19.56 -2.34 5.03
CA ALA A 133 20.13 -2.07 3.71
C ALA A 133 19.44 -2.91 2.64
N LEU A 134 19.24 -4.21 2.86
CA LEU A 134 18.59 -5.06 1.85
C LEU A 134 17.14 -4.64 1.59
N SER A 135 16.37 -4.31 2.64
CA SER A 135 15.03 -3.76 2.48
C SER A 135 15.03 -2.39 1.78
N MET A 136 15.96 -1.51 2.15
CA MET A 136 16.11 -0.20 1.50
C MET A 136 16.57 -0.31 0.05
N ASP A 137 17.44 -1.28 -0.26
CA ASP A 137 17.94 -1.57 -1.60
C ASP A 137 16.82 -2.13 -2.48
N LEU A 138 15.95 -2.99 -1.93
CA LEU A 138 14.75 -3.46 -2.61
C LEU A 138 13.75 -2.32 -2.87
N GLU A 139 13.46 -1.47 -1.88
CA GLU A 139 12.54 -0.34 -2.06
C GLU A 139 13.06 0.65 -3.11
N ARG A 140 14.37 0.95 -3.08
CA ARG A 140 15.03 1.75 -4.11
C ARG A 140 14.97 1.07 -5.48
N ALA A 141 15.26 -0.22 -5.57
CA ALA A 141 15.19 -0.97 -6.82
C ALA A 141 13.76 -1.00 -7.41
N VAL A 142 12.74 -1.16 -6.57
CA VAL A 142 11.32 -1.08 -6.98
C VAL A 142 10.97 0.30 -7.50
N ALA A 143 11.43 1.37 -6.84
CA ALA A 143 11.19 2.75 -7.27
C ALA A 143 11.71 3.01 -8.70
N THR A 144 12.86 2.44 -9.08
CA THR A 144 13.44 2.57 -10.44
C THR A 144 12.74 1.78 -11.54
N LEU A 145 11.69 1.00 -11.24
CA LEU A 145 10.94 0.27 -12.26
C LEU A 145 10.08 1.21 -13.12
N PRO A 146 9.83 0.88 -14.41
CA PRO A 146 8.81 1.56 -15.20
C PRO A 146 7.46 1.52 -14.48
N ALA A 147 6.69 2.62 -14.54
CA ALA A 147 5.51 2.80 -13.69
C ALA A 147 4.48 1.65 -13.77
N ARG A 148 4.20 1.13 -14.98
CA ARG A 148 3.30 -0.03 -15.16
C ARG A 148 3.88 -1.32 -14.59
N ALA A 149 5.15 -1.60 -14.86
CA ALA A 149 5.84 -2.78 -14.33
C ALA A 149 5.85 -2.75 -12.79
N ARG A 150 6.14 -1.58 -12.20
CA ARG A 150 6.10 -1.35 -10.75
C ARG A 150 4.71 -1.57 -10.17
N ALA A 151 3.68 -0.95 -10.74
CA ALA A 151 2.32 -1.07 -10.24
C ALA A 151 1.84 -2.53 -10.28
N VAL A 152 2.11 -3.25 -11.37
CA VAL A 152 1.75 -4.67 -11.48
C VAL A 152 2.51 -5.52 -10.46
N LEU A 153 3.81 -5.28 -10.28
CA LEU A 153 4.61 -5.98 -9.27
C LEU A 153 4.06 -5.77 -7.86
N VAL A 154 3.82 -4.51 -7.47
CA VAL A 154 3.30 -4.19 -6.14
C VAL A 154 1.92 -4.81 -5.95
N LEU A 155 0.99 -4.61 -6.88
CA LEU A 155 -0.37 -5.15 -6.75
C LEU A 155 -0.40 -6.69 -6.70
N HIS A 156 0.44 -7.37 -7.49
CA HIS A 156 0.43 -8.83 -7.54
C HIS A 156 1.27 -9.45 -6.42
N ASP A 157 2.55 -9.09 -6.30
CA ASP A 157 3.50 -9.79 -5.43
C ASP A 157 3.47 -9.26 -3.99
N VAL A 158 3.00 -8.03 -3.75
CA VAL A 158 2.86 -7.45 -2.40
C VAL A 158 1.42 -7.48 -1.93
N GLU A 159 0.48 -7.06 -2.77
CA GLU A 159 -0.94 -6.95 -2.39
C GLU A 159 -1.78 -8.19 -2.70
N GLY A 160 -1.25 -9.16 -3.45
CA GLY A 160 -1.92 -10.43 -3.75
C GLY A 160 -3.09 -10.34 -4.74
N TRP A 161 -3.17 -9.26 -5.53
CA TRP A 161 -4.23 -9.09 -6.53
C TRP A 161 -4.04 -10.05 -7.70
N LYS A 162 -5.15 -10.51 -8.27
CA LYS A 162 -5.15 -11.34 -9.47
C LYS A 162 -4.88 -10.48 -10.72
N HIS A 163 -4.33 -11.10 -11.75
CA HIS A 163 -4.03 -10.41 -13.01
C HIS A 163 -5.28 -9.81 -13.65
N GLU A 164 -6.45 -10.43 -13.50
CA GLU A 164 -7.73 -9.92 -13.98
C GLU A 164 -8.11 -8.61 -13.28
N GLU A 165 -7.95 -8.53 -11.95
CA GLU A 165 -8.25 -7.34 -11.15
C GLU A 165 -7.31 -6.18 -11.53
N ILE A 166 -6.02 -6.49 -11.66
CA ILE A 166 -4.99 -5.53 -12.06
C ILE A 166 -5.24 -5.00 -13.48
N ALA A 167 -5.59 -5.89 -14.42
CA ALA A 167 -5.86 -5.54 -15.81
C ALA A 167 -7.06 -4.60 -15.94
N ASN A 168 -8.14 -4.89 -15.20
CA ASN A 168 -9.33 -4.05 -15.15
C ASN A 168 -9.02 -2.66 -14.58
N GLU A 169 -8.32 -2.59 -13.44
CA GLU A 169 -8.07 -1.30 -12.76
C GLU A 169 -7.09 -0.42 -13.54
N LEU A 170 -6.08 -1.02 -14.20
CA LEU A 170 -5.11 -0.28 -15.00
C LEU A 170 -5.52 -0.08 -16.47
N GLY A 171 -6.67 -0.64 -16.89
CA GLY A 171 -7.19 -0.53 -18.25
C GLY A 171 -6.24 -1.11 -19.29
N MET A 172 -5.82 -2.37 -19.10
CA MET A 172 -4.96 -3.13 -20.02
C MET A 172 -5.43 -4.58 -20.17
N ALA A 173 -4.86 -5.34 -21.12
CA ALA A 173 -5.17 -6.76 -21.25
C ALA A 173 -4.54 -7.61 -20.14
N VAL A 174 -5.17 -8.73 -19.77
CA VAL A 174 -4.64 -9.68 -18.76
C VAL A 174 -3.26 -10.22 -19.15
N GLY A 175 -3.04 -10.50 -20.44
CA GLY A 175 -1.73 -10.88 -20.97
C GLY A 175 -0.67 -9.79 -20.77
N SER A 176 -1.05 -8.51 -20.91
CA SER A 176 -0.16 -7.37 -20.64
C SER A 176 0.21 -7.30 -19.16
N SER A 177 -0.73 -7.56 -18.24
CA SER A 177 -0.44 -7.64 -16.80
C SER A 177 0.63 -8.70 -16.51
N LYS A 178 0.48 -9.93 -17.03
CA LYS A 178 1.48 -11.00 -16.90
C LYS A 178 2.86 -10.61 -17.47
N ALA A 179 2.87 -10.00 -18.65
CA ALA A 179 4.11 -9.55 -19.30
C ALA A 179 4.83 -8.45 -18.49
N GLN A 180 4.08 -7.48 -17.94
CA GLN A 180 4.64 -6.43 -17.08
C GLN A 180 5.20 -7.00 -15.78
N LEU A 181 4.54 -7.98 -15.17
CA LEU A 181 5.06 -8.66 -13.98
C LEU A 181 6.39 -9.38 -14.27
N HIS A 182 6.45 -10.13 -15.37
CA HIS A 182 7.68 -10.78 -15.81
C HIS A 182 8.80 -9.76 -16.05
N ARG A 183 8.50 -8.66 -16.74
CA ARG A 183 9.44 -7.56 -16.98
C ARG A 183 9.94 -6.95 -15.67
N ALA A 184 9.05 -6.67 -14.72
CA ALA A 184 9.40 -6.10 -13.43
C ALA A 184 10.40 -6.98 -12.67
N ARG A 185 10.11 -8.28 -12.57
CA ARG A 185 10.99 -9.25 -11.91
C ARG A 185 12.35 -9.37 -12.61
N ARG A 186 12.39 -9.36 -13.94
CA ARG A 186 13.65 -9.37 -14.70
C ARG A 186 14.50 -8.14 -14.41
N LEU A 187 13.90 -6.95 -14.39
CA LEU A 187 14.57 -5.69 -14.08
C LEU A 187 15.10 -5.66 -12.64
N LEU A 188 14.33 -6.19 -11.68
CA LEU A 188 14.78 -6.28 -10.29
C LEU A 188 15.96 -7.23 -10.11
N ARG A 189 15.94 -8.41 -10.75
CA ARG A 189 17.07 -9.35 -10.68
C ARG A 189 18.37 -8.71 -11.19
N GLY A 190 18.31 -8.00 -12.31
CA GLY A 190 19.48 -7.31 -12.86
C GLY A 190 20.01 -6.18 -11.96
N ARG A 191 19.17 -5.58 -11.11
CA ARG A 191 19.57 -4.51 -10.18
C ARG A 191 20.06 -5.02 -8.82
N LEU A 192 19.56 -6.17 -8.39
CA LEU A 192 19.89 -6.78 -7.09
C LEU A 192 21.03 -7.82 -7.19
N GLY A 193 21.74 -7.87 -8.33
CA GLY A 193 22.94 -8.70 -8.48
C GLY A 193 22.68 -10.19 -8.72
N GLY A 194 21.49 -10.56 -9.19
CA GLY A 194 21.27 -11.92 -9.68
C GLY A 194 21.92 -12.09 -11.05
N GLU A 195 23.16 -12.55 -11.07
CA GLU A 195 23.87 -12.95 -12.29
C GLU A 195 23.01 -13.90 -13.15
N ALA A 196 23.09 -13.71 -14.47
CA ALA A 196 22.56 -14.62 -15.46
C ALA A 196 23.50 -15.83 -15.63
#